data_AF-A0A7C4N7B6-F1
#
_entry.id   AF-A0A7C4N7B6-F1
#
_cell.length_a   1.000
_cell.length_b   1.000
_cell.length_c   1.000
_cell.angle_alpha   90.00
_cell.angle_beta   90.00
_cell.angle_gamma   90.00
#
_symmetry.space_group_name_H-M   'P 1'
#
loop_
_entity.id
_entity.type
_entity.pdbx_description
1 polymer ?
#
loop_
_entity_poly.entity_id
_entity_poly.type
_entity_poly.pdbx_seq_one_letter_code
_entity_poly.pdbx_strand_id
1 'polypeptide(L)' 'MNSITIKSDKPVVIVPIDEYESMKETIEILSHHPDIITELKEERKKINSGYYTLYKDFKRKYVK' A
#
# COMPACT_ATOMS: atom_id res chain seq x y z
N MET A 1 11.11 19.69 27.34
CA MET A 1 10.13 18.62 27.03
C MET A 1 8.95 19.28 26.35
N ASN A 2 8.70 18.96 25.07
CA ASN A 2 7.54 19.47 24.35
C ASN A 2 6.40 18.47 24.58
N SER A 3 5.43 18.82 25.41
CA SER A 3 4.21 18.02 25.60
C SER A 3 3.07 18.63 24.81
N ILE A 4 2.34 17.78 24.08
CA ILE A 4 1.07 18.16 23.47
C ILE A 4 -0.02 17.71 24.46
N THR A 5 -0.76 18.66 25.02
CA THR A 5 -1.89 18.37 25.90
C THR A 5 -3.18 18.57 25.13
N ILE A 6 -3.87 17.49 24.79
CA ILE A 6 -5.15 17.51 24.08
C ILE A 6 -6.27 17.34 25.11
N LYS A 7 -7.11 18.36 25.30
CA LYS A 7 -8.37 18.21 26.00
C LYS A 7 -9.41 17.70 25.01
N SER A 8 -9.86 16.46 25.20
CA SER A 8 -10.98 15.88 24.46
C SER A 8 -11.88 15.11 25.43
N ASP A 9 -13.17 15.12 25.13
CA ASP A 9 -14.19 14.28 25.73
C ASP A 9 -14.12 12.82 25.22
N LYS A 10 -13.26 12.52 24.25
CA LYS A 10 -13.09 11.21 23.62
C LYS A 10 -11.63 10.75 23.65
N PRO A 11 -11.36 9.43 23.58
CA PRO A 11 -10.00 8.93 23.40
C PRO A 11 -9.40 9.44 22.09
N VAL A 12 -8.17 9.96 22.16
CA VAL A 12 -7.42 10.44 20.99
C VAL A 12 -6.22 9.54 20.78
N VAL A 13 -5.93 9.21 19.52
CA VAL A 13 -4.74 8.45 19.12
C VAL A 13 -3.84 9.36 18.30
N ILE A 14 -2.56 9.39 18.64
CA ILE A 14 -1.54 10.12 17.89
C ILE A 14 -0.81 9.10 17.02
N VAL A 15 -0.84 9.31 15.72
CA VAL A 15 -0.11 8.52 14.74
C VAL A 15 0.76 9.43 13.87
N PRO A 16 1.91 8.94 13.37
CA PRO A 16 2.65 9.64 12.33
C PRO A 16 1.77 9.89 11.10
N ILE A 17 1.99 11.00 10.41
CA ILE A 17 1.22 11.33 9.20
C ILE A 17 1.36 10.25 8.11
N ASP A 18 2.56 9.70 7.96
CA ASP A 18 2.83 8.65 6.98
C ASP A 18 2.04 7.37 7.27
N GLU A 19 1.87 7.03 8.55
CA GLU A 19 1.07 5.88 8.97
C GLU A 19 -0.41 6.12 8.66
N TYR A 20 -0.91 7.31 8.95
CA TYR A 20 -2.30 7.68 8.65
C TYR A 20 -2.61 7.60 7.15
N GLU A 21 -1.74 8.15 6.29
CA GLU A 21 -1.93 8.07 4.84
C GLU A 21 -1.79 6.64 4.34
N SER A 22 -0.85 5.85 4.85
CA SER A 22 -0.69 4.43 4.51
C SER A 22 -1.95 3.62 4.85
N MET A 23 -2.54 3.85 6.03
CA MET A 23 -3.80 3.22 6.43
C MET A 23 -4.95 3.63 5.52
N LYS A 24 -5.05 4.91 5.17
CA LYS A 24 -6.09 5.44 4.31
C LYS A 24 -6.01 4.84 2.90
N GLU A 25 -4.83 4.80 2.29
CA GLU A 25 -4.60 4.17 0.99
C GLU A 25 -4.95 2.68 1.04
N THR A 26 -4.54 1.98 2.10
CA THR A 26 -4.88 0.56 2.28
C THR A 26 -6.39 0.33 2.31
N ILE A 27 -7.14 1.15 3.04
CA ILE A 27 -8.61 1.06 3.11
C ILE A 27 -9.24 1.33 1.74
N GLU A 28 -8.73 2.32 1.01
CA GLU A 28 -9.21 2.67 -0.33
C GLU A 28 -9.03 1.50 -1.31
N ILE A 29 -7.84 0.89 -1.34
CA ILE A 29 -7.54 -0.27 -2.17
C ILE A 29 -8.48 -1.44 -1.85
N LEU A 30 -8.64 -1.77 -0.56
CA LEU A 30 -9.50 -2.88 -0.12
C LEU A 30 -10.98 -2.64 -0.45
N SER A 31 -11.41 -1.37 -0.48
CA SER A 31 -12.80 -1.02 -0.78
C SER A 31 -13.12 -1.14 -2.27
N HIS A 32 -12.17 -0.83 -3.16
CA HIS A 32 -12.37 -0.88 -4.60
C HIS A 32 -12.02 -2.24 -5.22
N HIS A 33 -11.10 -2.99 -4.59
CA HIS A 33 -10.60 -4.27 -5.10
C HIS A 33 -10.68 -5.36 -4.02
N PRO A 34 -11.88 -5.91 -3.76
CA PRO A 34 -12.06 -6.93 -2.70
C PRO A 34 -11.25 -8.22 -2.95
N ASP A 35 -10.96 -8.52 -4.22
CA ASP A 35 -10.22 -9.72 -4.62
C ASP A 35 -8.70 -9.53 -4.64
N ILE A 36 -8.20 -8.34 -4.27
CA ILE A 36 -6.78 -8.00 -4.39
C ILE A 36 -5.87 -8.96 -3.60
N ILE A 37 -6.36 -9.54 -2.50
CA ILE A 37 -5.59 -10.53 -1.73
C ILE A 37 -5.32 -11.79 -2.58
N THR A 38 -6.29 -12.22 -3.38
CA THR A 38 -6.15 -13.37 -4.28
C THR A 38 -5.18 -13.02 -5.41
N GLU A 39 -5.34 -11.86 -6.03
CA GLU A 39 -4.46 -11.38 -7.10
C GLU A 39 -3.00 -11.29 -6.63
N LEU A 40 -2.75 -10.68 -5.47
CA LEU A 40 -1.41 -10.57 -4.89
C LEU A 40 -0.78 -11.94 -4.62
N LYS A 41 -1.57 -12.93 -4.18
CA LYS A 41 -1.09 -14.31 -3.98
C LYS A 41 -0.71 -14.98 -5.30
N GLU A 42 -1.50 -14.78 -6.36
CA GLU A 42 -1.22 -15.33 -7.68
C GLU A 42 0.01 -14.68 -8.31
N GLU A 43 0.10 -13.35 -8.27
CA GLU A 43 1.27 -12.61 -8.77
C GLU A 43 2.54 -12.99 -8.02
N ARG A 44 2.47 -13.20 -6.70
CA ARG A 44 3.61 -13.69 -5.94
C ARG A 44 4.09 -15.07 -6.39
N LYS A 45 3.17 -15.98 -6.76
CA LYS A 45 3.54 -17.28 -7.33
C LYS A 45 4.23 -17.11 -8.69
N LYS A 46 3.71 -16.25 -9.55
CA LYS A 46 4.29 -15.93 -10.87
C LYS A 46 5.71 -15.38 -10.73
N ILE A 47 5.92 -14.40 -9.86
CA ILE A 47 7.24 -13.82 -9.60
C ILE A 47 8.22 -14.90 -9.12
N ASN A 48 7.80 -15.74 -8.16
CA ASN A 48 8.63 -16.83 -7.64
C ASN A 48 8.99 -17.89 -8.69
N SER A 49 8.12 -18.12 -9.69
CA SER A 49 8.41 -19.01 -10.82
C SER A 49 9.25 -18.37 -11.93
N GLY A 50 9.72 -17.13 -11.73
CA GLY A 50 10.49 -16.39 -12.73
C GLY A 50 9.63 -15.70 -13.79
N TYR A 51 8.31 -15.67 -13.62
CA TYR A 51 7.38 -14.97 -14.50
C TYR A 51 7.32 -13.49 -14.08
N TYR A 52 8.26 -12.71 -14.58
CA TYR A 52 8.32 -11.26 -14.43
C TYR A 52 8.91 -10.62 -15.69
N THR A 53 8.59 -9.34 -15.91
CA THR A 53 9.22 -8.56 -16.98
C THR A 53 10.27 -7.64 -16.37
N LEU A 54 11.51 -7.73 -16.84
CA LEU A 54 12.54 -6.77 -16.43
C LEU A 54 12.26 -5.40 -17.01
N TYR A 55 12.64 -4.36 -16.26
CA TYR A 55 12.43 -2.97 -16.69
C TYR A 55 13.03 -2.67 -18.07
N LYS A 56 14.19 -3.24 -18.40
CA LYS A 56 14.84 -3.06 -19.72
C LYS A 56 13.96 -3.61 -20.86
N ASP A 57 13.34 -4.77 -20.65
CA ASP A 57 12.46 -5.42 -21.62
C ASP A 57 11.14 -4.68 -21.76
N PHE A 58 10.59 -4.21 -20.63
CA PHE A 58 9.39 -3.37 -20.62
C PHE A 58 9.61 -2.08 -21.41
N LYS A 59 10.71 -1.35 -21.13
CA LYS A 59 11.04 -0.10 -21.81
C LYS A 59 11.16 -0.31 -23.32
N ARG A 60 11.92 -1.33 -23.76
CA ARG A 60 12.09 -1.67 -25.18
C ARG A 60 10.77 -1.96 -25.90
N LYS A 61 9.79 -2.55 -25.20
CA LYS A 61 8.51 -2.97 -25.79
C LYS A 61 7.47 -1.85 -25.82
N TYR A 62 7.45 -0.95 -24.85
CA TYR A 62 6.35 0.00 -24.66
C TYR A 62 6.75 1.48 -24.67
N VAL A 63 8.04 1.79 -24.51
CA VAL A 63 8.54 3.16 -24.47
C VAL A 63 9.60 3.29 -25.55
N LYS A 64 9.16 3.70 -26.75
CA LYS A 64 10.05 4.01 -27.89
C LYS A 64 11.01 5.14 -27.54
#